data_AF-A0A954CLQ6-F1
#
_entry.id   AF-A0A954CLQ6-F1
#
_cell.length_a   1.000
_cell.length_b   1.000
_cell.length_c   1.000
_cell.angle_alpha   90.00
_cell.angle_beta   90.00
_cell.angle_gamma   90.00
#
_symmetry.space_group_name_H-M   'P 1'
#
loop_
_entity.id
_entity.type
_entity.pdbx_description
1 polymer ?
#
loop_
_entity_poly.entity_id
_entity_poly.type
_entity_poly.pdbx_seq_one_letter_code
_entity_poly.pdbx_strand_id
1 'polypeptide(L)'
;MRETWQELNEIIHELGVKKVAAALGISSSLIYKWCQAPKSDANPEASGASNPLDRLFIIMELAGDERLIEYIARRAGGYFIPNPVHRSRKDLSFVSETMAILDKYADLMRFAEQSLSNDGKIDHDEAITLRRDWDKLKVRLETFVMHCEAGDFDIVKEDD
;
A
#
# COMPACT_ATOMS: atom_id res chain seq x y z
N MET A 1 9.81 -1.15 -9.72
CA MET A 1 9.72 -1.68 -8.35
C MET A 1 10.96 -2.52 -8.09
N ARG A 2 11.57 -2.43 -6.91
CA ARG A 2 12.69 -3.31 -6.54
C ARG A 2 12.20 -4.76 -6.45
N GLU A 3 13.08 -5.71 -6.76
CA GLU A 3 12.76 -7.13 -6.62
C GLU A 3 12.80 -7.55 -5.14
N THR A 4 11.99 -8.54 -4.77
CA THR A 4 11.84 -9.01 -3.38
C THR A 4 13.16 -9.42 -2.71
N TRP A 5 14.08 -10.01 -3.47
CA TRP A 5 15.39 -10.44 -2.97
C TRP A 5 16.27 -9.25 -2.60
N GLN A 6 16.10 -8.09 -3.25
CA GLN A 6 16.85 -6.88 -2.94
C GLN A 6 16.40 -6.29 -1.60
N GLU A 7 15.08 -6.22 -1.40
CA GLU A 7 14.48 -5.77 -0.13
C GLU A 7 14.88 -6.68 1.03
N LEU A 8 14.82 -8.01 0.83
CA LEU A 8 15.27 -8.96 1.84
C LEU A 8 16.77 -8.85 2.11
N ASN A 9 17.59 -8.67 1.08
CA ASN A 9 19.04 -8.54 1.24
C ASN A 9 19.41 -7.35 2.12
N GLU A 10 18.82 -6.19 1.88
CA GLU A 10 19.07 -4.97 2.67
C GLU A 10 18.73 -5.19 4.15
N ILE A 11 17.49 -5.60 4.46
CA ILE A 11 17.01 -5.78 5.83
C ILE A 11 17.76 -6.90 6.58
N ILE A 12 17.99 -8.04 5.93
CA ILE A 12 18.62 -9.20 6.58
C ILE A 12 20.11 -8.93 6.86
N HIS A 13 20.80 -8.18 5.99
CA HIS A 13 22.19 -7.83 6.24
C HIS A 13 22.34 -6.88 7.44
N GLU A 14 21.42 -5.93 7.62
CA GLU A 14 21.38 -5.06 8.80
C GLU A 14 21.12 -5.84 10.10
N LEU A 15 20.19 -6.79 10.07
CA LEU A 15 19.86 -7.64 11.23
C LEU A 15 20.92 -8.70 11.54
N GLY A 16 21.72 -9.07 10.54
CA GLY A 16 22.72 -10.13 10.59
C GLY A 16 22.15 -11.50 10.22
N VAL A 17 22.66 -12.08 9.13
CA VAL A 17 22.21 -13.37 8.56
C VAL A 17 22.14 -14.50 9.58
N LYS A 18 23.15 -14.66 10.44
CA LYS A 18 23.18 -15.73 11.45
C LYS A 18 22.05 -15.59 12.48
N LYS A 19 21.72 -14.35 12.87
CA LYS A 19 20.64 -14.05 13.82
C LYS A 19 19.29 -14.42 13.21
N VAL A 20 19.05 -14.01 11.98
CA VAL A 20 17.82 -14.31 11.24
C VAL A 20 17.67 -15.83 11.02
N ALA A 21 18.74 -16.51 10.59
CA ALA A 21 18.76 -17.95 10.40
C ALA A 21 18.37 -18.72 11.69
N ALA A 22 18.95 -18.33 12.83
CA ALA A 22 18.65 -18.93 14.13
C ALA A 22 17.18 -18.69 14.55
N ALA A 23 16.66 -17.47 14.36
CA ALA A 23 15.29 -17.13 14.72
C ALA A 23 14.25 -17.87 13.86
N LEU A 24 14.56 -18.12 12.60
CA LEU A 24 13.68 -18.84 11.66
C LEU A 24 13.87 -20.36 11.66
N GLY A 25 14.87 -20.89 12.38
CA GLY A 25 15.15 -22.33 12.44
C GLY A 25 15.63 -22.92 11.11
N ILE A 26 16.34 -22.13 10.29
CA ILE A 26 16.84 -22.55 8.97
C ILE A 26 18.33 -22.24 8.81
N SER A 27 18.95 -22.75 7.75
CA SER A 27 20.39 -22.55 7.52
C SER A 27 20.70 -21.14 7.02
N SER A 28 21.84 -20.59 7.43
CA SER A 28 22.35 -19.31 6.89
C SER A 28 22.54 -19.37 5.37
N SER A 29 22.86 -20.54 4.81
CA SER A 29 22.97 -20.72 3.36
C SER A 29 21.63 -20.49 2.64
N LEU A 30 20.52 -20.94 3.22
CA LEU A 30 19.19 -20.66 2.66
C LEU A 30 18.86 -19.17 2.73
N ILE A 31 19.19 -18.50 3.83
CA ILE A 31 19.03 -17.05 3.96
C ILE A 31 19.82 -16.31 2.87
N TYR A 32 21.10 -16.65 2.66
CA TYR A 32 21.89 -16.04 1.59
C TYR A 32 21.27 -16.26 0.20
N LYS A 33 20.70 -17.45 -0.05
CA LYS A 33 19.99 -17.72 -1.31
C LYS A 33 18.71 -16.88 -1.46
N TRP A 34 18.00 -16.56 -0.38
CA TRP A 34 16.84 -15.67 -0.44
C TRP A 34 17.21 -14.21 -0.74
N CYS A 35 18.42 -13.80 -0.38
CA CYS A 35 18.97 -12.48 -0.63
C CYS A 35 19.66 -12.33 -2.00
N GLN A 36 19.45 -13.29 -2.91
CA GLN A 36 20.02 -13.28 -4.26
C GLN A 36 18.93 -13.45 -5.30
N ALA A 37 19.16 -12.93 -6.50
CA ALA A 37 18.23 -13.07 -7.61
C ALA A 37 17.88 -14.56 -7.84
N PRO A 38 16.59 -14.92 -7.90
CA PRO A 38 16.18 -16.29 -8.24
C PRO A 38 16.47 -16.58 -9.71
N LYS A 39 16.52 -17.88 -10.06
CA LYS A 39 16.61 -18.30 -11.46
C LYS A 39 15.40 -17.82 -12.25
N SER A 40 15.67 -17.26 -13.43
CA SER A 40 14.66 -16.88 -14.42
C SER A 40 15.16 -17.18 -15.82
N ASP A 41 14.28 -17.14 -16.82
CA ASP A 41 14.67 -17.33 -18.22
C ASP A 41 15.67 -16.25 -18.69
N ALA A 42 15.60 -15.05 -18.10
CA ALA A 42 16.53 -13.96 -18.35
C ALA A 42 17.88 -14.12 -17.61
N ASN A 43 17.94 -14.88 -16.52
CA ASN A 43 19.16 -15.15 -15.77
C ASN A 43 19.23 -16.60 -15.27
N PRO A 44 19.61 -17.55 -16.14
CA PRO A 44 19.64 -18.97 -15.80
C PRO A 44 20.76 -19.35 -14.82
N GLU A 45 21.81 -18.53 -14.75
CA GLU A 45 22.98 -18.74 -13.89
C GLU A 45 22.76 -18.27 -12.44
N ALA A 46 21.67 -17.56 -12.18
CA ALA A 46 21.35 -17.09 -10.85
C ALA A 46 21.24 -18.26 -9.86
N SER A 47 21.66 -18.05 -8.61
CA SER A 47 21.69 -19.10 -7.59
C SER A 47 20.73 -18.87 -6.43
N GLY A 48 19.95 -17.80 -6.50
CA GLY A 48 18.93 -17.48 -5.51
C GLY A 48 17.79 -18.49 -5.50
N ALA A 49 17.11 -18.55 -4.36
CA ALA A 49 15.95 -19.41 -4.13
C ALA A 49 14.72 -18.55 -3.89
N SER A 50 13.55 -19.05 -4.33
CA SER A 50 12.26 -18.40 -4.05
C SER A 50 12.11 -18.14 -2.55
N ASN A 51 12.06 -16.87 -2.21
CA ASN A 51 12.07 -16.38 -0.85
C ASN A 51 10.64 -16.32 -0.27
N PRO A 52 10.47 -16.07 1.04
CA PRO A 52 9.15 -16.07 1.66
C PRO A 52 8.20 -15.01 1.09
N LEU A 53 8.71 -13.85 0.65
CA LEU A 53 7.89 -12.81 0.04
C LEU A 53 7.40 -13.25 -1.36
N ASP A 54 8.27 -13.87 -2.17
CA ASP A 54 7.87 -14.41 -3.48
C ASP A 54 6.71 -15.40 -3.34
N ARG A 55 6.84 -16.34 -2.40
CA ARG A 55 5.83 -17.36 -2.15
C ARG A 55 4.51 -16.73 -1.70
N LEU A 56 4.59 -15.69 -0.89
CA LEU A 56 3.43 -14.97 -0.41
C LEU A 56 2.71 -14.23 -1.55
N PHE A 57 3.46 -13.56 -2.43
CA PHE A 57 2.89 -12.91 -3.60
C PHE A 57 2.23 -13.89 -4.56
N ILE A 58 2.84 -15.06 -4.81
CA ILE A 58 2.22 -16.13 -5.61
C ILE A 58 0.89 -16.56 -5.00
N ILE A 59 0.83 -16.75 -3.67
CA ILE A 59 -0.42 -17.12 -2.98
C ILE A 59 -1.47 -16.02 -3.14
N MET A 60 -1.09 -14.76 -2.98
CA MET A 60 -2.00 -13.61 -3.15
C MET A 60 -2.54 -13.53 -4.57
N GLU A 61 -1.69 -13.67 -5.58
CA GLU A 61 -2.06 -13.63 -6.99
C GLU A 61 -3.04 -14.77 -7.34
N LEU A 62 -2.75 -16.00 -6.89
CA LEU A 62 -3.62 -17.15 -7.10
C LEU A 62 -4.95 -17.06 -6.34
N ALA A 63 -4.94 -16.46 -5.15
CA ALA A 63 -6.16 -16.27 -4.36
C ALA A 63 -7.07 -15.19 -4.95
N GLY A 64 -6.49 -14.17 -5.60
CA GLY A 64 -7.22 -13.01 -6.11
C GLY A 64 -7.89 -12.18 -5.01
N ASP A 65 -7.31 -12.19 -3.80
CA ASP A 65 -7.95 -11.66 -2.59
C ASP A 65 -6.94 -10.90 -1.71
N GLU A 66 -7.34 -9.73 -1.22
CA GLU A 66 -6.51 -8.80 -0.44
C GLU A 66 -6.42 -9.16 1.05
N ARG A 67 -7.23 -10.10 1.56
CA ARG A 67 -7.28 -10.46 2.99
C ARG A 67 -5.92 -10.82 3.58
N LEU A 68 -5.01 -11.40 2.79
CA LEU A 68 -3.69 -11.78 3.26
C LEU A 68 -2.79 -10.57 3.50
N ILE A 69 -2.77 -9.59 2.59
CA ILE A 69 -2.01 -8.36 2.78
C ILE A 69 -2.63 -7.48 3.87
N GLU A 70 -3.96 -7.43 3.96
CA GLU A 70 -4.67 -6.77 5.07
C GLU A 70 -4.32 -7.39 6.43
N TYR A 71 -4.21 -8.73 6.49
CA TYR A 71 -3.80 -9.41 7.71
C TYR A 71 -2.37 -9.05 8.12
N ILE A 72 -1.43 -9.03 7.18
CA ILE A 72 -0.03 -8.65 7.44
C ILE A 72 0.05 -7.20 7.91
N ALA A 73 -0.63 -6.28 7.21
CA ALA A 73 -0.67 -4.87 7.55
C ALA A 73 -1.23 -4.65 8.97
N ARG A 74 -2.35 -5.31 9.31
CA ARG A 74 -2.91 -5.26 10.68
C ARG A 74 -1.95 -5.78 11.72
N ARG A 75 -1.21 -6.85 11.44
CA ARG A 75 -0.22 -7.41 12.37
C ARG A 75 0.96 -6.46 12.59
N ALA A 76 1.26 -5.60 11.62
CA ALA A 76 2.25 -4.54 11.72
C ALA A 76 1.70 -3.25 12.38
N GLY A 77 0.45 -3.25 12.88
CA GLY A 77 -0.20 -2.08 13.47
C GLY A 77 -0.71 -1.07 12.43
N GLY A 78 -0.72 -1.45 11.16
CA GLY A 78 -1.22 -0.64 10.04
C GLY A 78 -2.50 -1.21 9.44
N TYR A 79 -2.83 -0.72 8.26
CA TYR A 79 -3.88 -1.25 7.39
C TYR A 79 -3.39 -1.11 5.95
N PHE A 80 -3.89 -1.97 5.06
CA PHE A 80 -3.62 -1.88 3.63
C PHE A 80 -4.84 -1.25 2.97
N ILE A 81 -4.62 -0.24 2.14
CA ILE A 81 -5.60 0.29 1.21
C ILE A 81 -4.94 0.24 -0.16
N PRO A 82 -5.54 -0.44 -1.16
CA PRO A 82 -4.98 -0.47 -2.49
C PRO A 82 -4.98 0.95 -3.07
N ASN A 83 -3.88 1.31 -3.72
CA ASN A 83 -3.82 2.55 -4.47
C ASN A 83 -4.86 2.53 -5.61
N PRO A 84 -5.49 3.67 -5.91
CA PRO A 84 -6.42 3.78 -7.02
C PRO A 84 -5.66 3.60 -8.34
N VAL A 85 -6.37 3.11 -9.37
CA VAL A 85 -5.80 3.07 -10.73
C VAL A 85 -5.85 4.47 -11.31
N HIS A 86 -4.68 5.04 -11.62
CA HIS A 86 -4.60 6.31 -12.32
C HIS A 86 -5.32 6.23 -13.67
N ARG A 87 -6.14 7.25 -13.96
CA ARG A 87 -6.83 7.42 -15.24
C ARG A 87 -6.79 8.89 -15.62
N SER A 88 -5.90 9.27 -16.52
CA SER A 88 -5.79 10.65 -17.01
C SER A 88 -7.15 11.15 -17.52
N ARG A 89 -7.51 12.37 -17.12
CA ARG A 89 -8.72 13.07 -17.59
C ARG A 89 -8.35 14.46 -18.06
N LYS A 90 -8.82 14.82 -19.26
CA LYS A 90 -8.45 16.07 -19.95
C LYS A 90 -9.10 17.33 -19.37
N ASP A 91 -10.03 17.19 -18.44
CA ASP A 91 -10.87 18.24 -17.88
C ASP A 91 -10.78 18.33 -16.35
N LEU A 92 -9.72 17.76 -15.75
CA LEU A 92 -9.55 17.80 -14.30
C LEU A 92 -9.21 19.21 -13.83
N SER A 93 -10.03 19.76 -12.93
CA SER A 93 -9.78 21.06 -12.30
C SER A 93 -9.14 20.86 -10.93
N PHE A 94 -7.92 21.39 -10.74
CA PHE A 94 -7.19 21.34 -9.47
C PHE A 94 -8.03 21.90 -8.30
N VAL A 95 -8.63 23.07 -8.51
CA VAL A 95 -9.45 23.75 -7.50
C VAL A 95 -10.69 22.91 -7.17
N SER A 96 -11.35 22.35 -8.19
CA SER A 96 -12.56 21.55 -7.98
C SER A 96 -12.28 20.26 -7.21
N GLU A 97 -11.18 19.56 -7.53
CA GLU A 97 -10.79 18.36 -6.78
C GLU A 97 -10.37 18.68 -5.35
N THR A 98 -9.65 19.80 -5.14
CA THR A 98 -9.29 20.27 -3.79
C THR A 98 -10.53 20.55 -2.94
N MET A 99 -11.50 21.28 -3.48
CA MET A 99 -12.75 21.58 -2.76
C MET A 99 -13.53 20.30 -2.47
N ALA A 100 -13.63 19.38 -3.43
CA ALA A 100 -14.33 18.12 -3.23
C ALA A 100 -13.69 17.20 -2.18
N ILE A 101 -12.37 17.27 -1.99
CA ILE A 101 -11.65 16.59 -0.90
C ILE A 101 -11.97 17.24 0.45
N LEU A 102 -11.91 18.57 0.53
CA LEU A 102 -12.23 19.33 1.74
C LEU A 102 -13.69 19.08 2.19
N ASP A 103 -14.62 19.07 1.24
CA ASP A 103 -16.03 18.75 1.52
C ASP A 103 -16.18 17.34 2.10
N LYS A 104 -15.47 16.34 1.55
CA LYS A 104 -15.52 14.97 2.07
C LYS A 104 -14.90 14.83 3.46
N TYR A 105 -13.84 15.59 3.75
CA TYR A 105 -13.29 15.66 5.09
C TYR A 105 -14.29 16.30 6.07
N ALA A 106 -14.94 17.39 5.66
CA ALA A 106 -15.98 18.04 6.47
C ALA A 106 -17.18 17.12 6.71
N ASP A 107 -17.64 16.37 5.71
CA ASP A 107 -18.69 15.35 5.83
C ASP A 107 -18.33 14.31 6.91
N LEU A 108 -17.10 13.80 6.89
CA LEU A 108 -16.62 12.81 7.86
C LEU A 108 -16.63 13.37 9.29
N MET A 109 -16.18 14.61 9.47
CA MET A 109 -16.19 15.27 10.79
C MET A 109 -17.61 15.53 11.29
N ARG A 110 -18.51 15.97 10.40
CA ARG A 110 -19.93 16.15 10.75
C ARG A 110 -20.58 14.83 11.17
N PHE A 111 -20.26 13.74 10.49
CA PHE A 111 -20.76 12.42 10.88
C PHE A 111 -20.28 12.02 12.28
N ALA A 112 -18.99 12.22 12.59
CA ALA A 112 -18.44 11.96 13.92
C ALA A 112 -19.12 12.81 15.02
N GLU A 113 -19.29 14.10 14.76
CA GLU A 113 -19.93 15.04 15.68
C GLU A 113 -21.40 14.69 15.93
N GLN A 114 -22.15 14.36 14.86
CA GLN A 114 -23.55 13.96 14.96
C GLN A 114 -23.73 12.66 15.73
N SER A 115 -22.87 11.66 15.47
CA SER A 115 -22.86 10.39 16.19
C SER A 115 -22.69 10.65 17.70
N LEU A 116 -21.65 11.41 18.06
CA LEU A 116 -21.37 11.76 19.45
C LEU A 116 -22.47 12.60 20.11
N SER A 117 -23.08 13.53 19.37
CA SER A 117 -24.12 14.42 19.91
C SER A 117 -25.47 13.71 20.11
N ASN A 118 -25.69 12.59 19.41
CA ASN A 118 -26.95 11.85 19.45
C ASN A 118 -27.11 11.09 20.78
N ASP A 119 -26.09 10.33 21.20
CA ASP A 119 -26.17 9.49 22.40
C ASP A 119 -24.95 9.58 23.34
N GLY A 120 -24.03 10.52 23.07
CA GLY A 120 -22.85 10.77 23.89
C GLY A 120 -21.68 9.82 23.64
N LYS A 121 -21.75 8.95 22.62
CA LYS A 121 -20.67 8.02 22.26
C LYS A 121 -20.56 7.86 20.75
N ILE A 122 -19.53 7.14 20.32
CA ILE A 122 -19.44 6.59 18.98
C ILE A 122 -19.51 5.08 19.17
N ASP A 123 -20.60 4.47 18.72
CA ASP A 123 -20.79 3.03 18.84
C ASP A 123 -19.98 2.24 17.81
N HIS A 124 -20.12 0.92 17.82
CA HIS A 124 -19.37 0.04 16.94
C HIS A 124 -19.69 0.25 15.46
N ASP A 125 -20.96 0.43 15.12
CA ASP A 125 -21.42 0.56 13.73
C ASP A 125 -21.07 1.95 13.18
N GLU A 126 -21.15 2.98 14.02
CA GLU A 126 -20.68 4.34 13.72
C GLU A 126 -19.16 4.35 13.52
N ALA A 127 -18.40 3.66 14.37
CA ALA A 127 -16.95 3.53 14.22
C ALA A 127 -16.56 2.81 12.92
N ILE A 128 -17.30 1.76 12.54
CA ILE A 128 -17.13 1.07 11.24
C ILE A 128 -17.41 2.04 10.10
N THR A 129 -18.49 2.82 10.18
CA THR A 129 -18.87 3.79 9.15
C THR A 129 -17.80 4.89 9.01
N LEU A 130 -17.33 5.45 10.12
CA LEU A 130 -16.23 6.41 10.15
C LEU A 130 -14.96 5.84 9.50
N ARG A 131 -14.60 4.59 9.84
CA ARG A 131 -13.43 3.93 9.28
C ARG A 131 -13.56 3.78 7.76
N ARG A 132 -14.70 3.30 7.29
CA ARG A 132 -14.97 3.13 5.86
C ARG A 132 -14.88 4.46 5.10
N ASP A 133 -15.43 5.53 5.65
CA ASP A 133 -15.44 6.83 4.97
C ASP A 133 -14.06 7.51 5.04
N TRP A 134 -13.30 7.28 6.11
CA TRP A 134 -11.87 7.61 6.18
C TRP A 134 -11.05 6.87 5.12
N ASP A 135 -11.31 5.58 4.93
CA ASP A 135 -10.61 4.77 3.93
C ASP A 135 -10.85 5.30 2.51
N LYS A 136 -12.11 5.65 2.18
CA LYS A 136 -12.44 6.30 0.90
C LYS A 136 -11.76 7.65 0.73
N LEU A 137 -11.68 8.47 1.78
CA LEU A 137 -11.03 9.78 1.73
C LEU A 137 -9.53 9.65 1.42
N LYS A 138 -8.84 8.68 2.03
CA LYS A 138 -7.43 8.38 1.72
C LYS A 138 -7.22 7.98 0.27
N VAL A 139 -8.07 7.10 -0.27
CA VAL A 139 -8.01 6.72 -1.70
C VAL A 139 -8.19 7.95 -2.60
N ARG A 140 -9.09 8.86 -2.24
CA ARG A 140 -9.30 10.09 -3.02
C ARG A 140 -8.09 11.02 -2.98
N LEU A 141 -7.48 11.19 -1.80
CA LEU A 141 -6.25 11.95 -1.63
C LEU A 141 -5.10 11.34 -2.45
N GLU A 142 -4.95 10.01 -2.41
CA GLU A 142 -3.97 9.30 -3.24
C GLU A 142 -4.21 9.54 -4.73
N THR A 143 -5.46 9.45 -5.19
CA THR A 143 -5.84 9.74 -6.58
C THR A 143 -5.42 11.17 -6.98
N PHE A 144 -5.67 12.14 -6.10
CA PHE A 144 -5.29 13.52 -6.32
C PHE A 144 -3.77 13.71 -6.45
N VAL A 145 -2.99 13.07 -5.57
CA VAL A 145 -1.52 13.07 -5.64
C VAL A 145 -1.05 12.45 -6.95
N MET A 146 -1.61 11.30 -7.35
CA MET A 146 -1.26 10.66 -8.62
C MET A 146 -1.53 11.57 -9.83
N HIS A 147 -2.62 12.36 -9.82
CA HIS A 147 -2.90 13.36 -10.86
C HIS A 147 -1.89 14.52 -10.85
N CYS A 148 -1.45 14.98 -9.67
CA CYS A 148 -0.37 15.95 -9.56
C CYS A 148 0.94 15.40 -10.12
N GLU A 149 1.32 14.17 -9.77
CA GLU A 149 2.54 13.52 -10.24
C GLU A 149 2.53 13.29 -11.77
N ALA A 150 1.35 13.05 -12.34
CA ALA A 150 1.17 12.86 -13.78
C ALA A 150 1.09 14.18 -14.58
N GLY A 151 1.03 15.35 -13.93
CA GLY A 151 0.84 16.63 -14.59
C GLY A 151 -0.57 16.84 -15.17
N ASP A 152 -1.57 16.09 -14.73
CA ASP A 152 -2.94 16.19 -15.26
C ASP A 152 -3.61 17.55 -14.94
N PHE A 153 -3.05 18.30 -14.00
CA PHE A 153 -3.50 19.66 -13.63
C PHE A 153 -2.71 20.79 -14.31
N ASP A 154 -1.72 20.46 -15.13
CA ASP A 154 -0.85 21.46 -15.74
C ASP A 154 -1.66 22.35 -16.69
N ILE A 155 -1.48 23.66 -16.54
CA ILE A 155 -2.07 24.64 -17.46
C ILE A 155 -1.26 24.56 -18.75
N VAL A 156 -1.88 24.08 -19.82
CA VAL A 156 -1.30 24.17 -21.17
C VAL A 156 -1.14 25.66 -21.48
N LYS A 157 0.10 26.13 -21.54
CA LYS A 157 0.41 27.44 -22.12
C LYS A 157 0.32 27.27 -23.64
N GLU A 158 -0.55 28.01 -24.29
CA GLU A 158 -0.46 28.18 -25.75
C GLU A 158 0.81 28.98 -26.01
N ASP A 159 1.72 28.41 -26.83
CA ASP A 159 2.89 29.12 -27.33
C ASP A 159 2.41 30.20 -28.32
N ASP A 160 2.69 31.47 -28.02
CA ASP A 160 2.46 32.64 -28.89
C ASP A 160 3.29 32.59 -30.19
#